data_AF-A0AAV7KV81-F1
#
_entry.id   AF-A0AAV7KV81-F1
#
_cell.length_a   1.000
_cell.length_b   1.000
_cell.length_c   1.000
_cell.angle_alpha   90.00
_cell.angle_beta   90.00
_cell.angle_gamma   90.00
#
_symmetry.space_group_name_H-M   'P 1'
#
loop_
_entity.id
_entity.type
_entity.pdbx_description
1 polymer ?
#
loop_
_entity_poly.entity_id
_entity_poly.type
_entity_poly.pdbx_seq_one_letter_code
_entity_poly.pdbx_strand_id
1 'polypeptide(L)'
;MDLKISDLSVASTSIRADIACFPVTVTDLDQHLTTIEDHIAALPEREKEMQSLRAKITDLEDRRQRDNVRFFGIQEHKEGPNIKVFLKPFLPELTGLDFSPPLEFQRAHRIGPLHKANSGWPCPIIACFLRHEQACQVISTARSQGPYSLEGHEIRVAADFSRVTNEKRKAFLALRPQLMKLDIKFGLFEPARTQNDTVLSHPHLRDCRPSFTRARNPDGYIMSREFSAFKPVPSSGSNAIDKWGLT
;
A
#
# COMPACT_ATOMS: atom_id res chain seq x y z
N MET A 1 -24.74 -37.57 -71.16
CA MET A 1 -23.38 -37.41 -70.59
C MET A 1 -23.07 -35.94 -70.31
N ASP A 2 -23.80 -35.03 -70.95
CA ASP A 2 -23.57 -33.59 -70.93
C ASP A 2 -23.81 -32.92 -69.57
N LEU A 3 -24.80 -33.40 -68.80
CA LEU A 3 -25.06 -32.91 -67.43
C LEU A 3 -23.84 -33.11 -66.49
N LYS A 4 -23.14 -34.24 -66.60
CA LYS A 4 -21.94 -34.50 -65.80
C LYS A 4 -20.76 -33.62 -66.24
N ILE A 5 -20.69 -33.29 -67.53
CA ILE A 5 -19.64 -32.43 -68.09
C ILE A 5 -19.87 -30.97 -67.68
N SER A 6 -21.13 -30.51 -67.64
CA SER A 6 -21.46 -29.17 -67.13
C SER A 6 -21.14 -29.03 -65.64
N ASP A 7 -21.46 -30.04 -64.83
CA ASP A 7 -21.17 -30.01 -63.38
C ASP A 7 -19.66 -29.95 -63.10
N LEU A 8 -18.87 -30.69 -63.88
CA LEU A 8 -17.40 -30.62 -63.83
C LEU A 8 -16.87 -29.24 -64.25
N SER A 9 -17.47 -28.62 -65.26
CA SER A 9 -17.11 -27.26 -65.69
C SER A 9 -17.39 -26.24 -64.58
N VAL A 10 -18.54 -26.33 -63.91
CA VAL A 10 -18.89 -25.47 -62.78
C VAL A 10 -17.92 -25.68 -61.61
N ALA A 11 -17.62 -26.93 -61.23
CA ALA A 11 -16.64 -27.22 -60.19
C ALA A 11 -15.24 -26.67 -60.53
N SER A 12 -14.79 -26.78 -61.78
CA SER A 12 -13.47 -26.28 -62.21
C SER A 12 -13.37 -24.74 -62.18
N THR A 13 -14.47 -24.03 -62.45
CA THR A 13 -14.52 -22.56 -62.37
C THR A 13 -14.54 -22.09 -60.91
N SER A 14 -15.26 -22.79 -60.03
CA SER A 14 -15.23 -22.53 -58.58
C SER A 14 -13.83 -22.73 -58.00
N ILE A 15 -13.17 -23.86 -58.29
CA ILE A 15 -11.79 -24.13 -57.82
C ILE A 15 -10.83 -23.05 -58.31
N ARG A 16 -10.98 -22.60 -59.56
CA ARG A 16 -10.16 -21.51 -60.11
C ARG A 16 -10.38 -20.20 -59.36
N ALA A 17 -11.61 -19.89 -58.96
CA ALA A 17 -11.91 -18.71 -58.15
C ALA A 17 -11.28 -18.80 -56.76
N ASP A 18 -11.36 -19.96 -56.10
CA ASP A 18 -10.75 -20.19 -54.78
C ASP A 18 -9.22 -20.09 -54.84
N ILE A 19 -8.59 -20.67 -55.87
CA ILE A 19 -7.14 -20.55 -56.12
C ILE A 19 -6.74 -19.10 -56.36
N ALA A 20 -7.56 -18.33 -57.07
CA ALA A 20 -7.30 -16.91 -57.31
C ALA A 20 -7.49 -16.04 -56.05
N CYS A 21 -8.35 -16.46 -55.12
CA CYS A 21 -8.62 -15.77 -53.85
C CYS A 21 -7.54 -16.05 -52.79
N PHE A 22 -6.98 -17.26 -52.77
CA PHE A 22 -5.97 -17.68 -51.80
C PHE A 22 -4.76 -16.73 -51.63
N PRO A 23 -4.12 -16.18 -52.68
CA PRO A 23 -3.01 -15.24 -52.50
C PRO A 23 -3.44 -13.96 -51.77
N VAL A 24 -4.66 -13.48 -51.97
CA VAL A 24 -5.19 -12.30 -51.27
C VAL A 24 -5.30 -12.59 -49.78
N THR A 25 -5.86 -13.75 -49.42
CA THR A 25 -5.96 -14.15 -48.01
C THR A 25 -4.60 -14.35 -47.36
N VAL A 26 -3.62 -14.89 -48.10
CA VAL A 26 -2.25 -15.04 -47.59
C VAL A 26 -1.61 -13.69 -47.34
N THR A 27 -1.74 -12.73 -48.27
CA THR A 27 -1.20 -11.38 -48.07
C THR A 27 -1.83 -10.65 -46.89
N ASP A 28 -3.14 -10.84 -46.67
CA ASP A 28 -3.86 -10.27 -45.53
C ASP A 28 -3.34 -10.89 -44.21
N LEU A 29 -3.18 -12.21 -44.17
CA LEU A 29 -2.60 -12.90 -43.02
C LEU A 29 -1.16 -12.46 -42.73
N ASP A 30 -0.32 -12.29 -43.75
CA ASP A 30 1.06 -11.80 -43.59
C ASP A 30 1.08 -10.36 -43.03
N GLN A 31 0.16 -9.50 -43.47
CA GLN A 31 -0.01 -8.15 -42.91
C GLN A 31 -0.48 -8.20 -41.44
N HIS A 32 -1.40 -9.10 -41.12
CA HIS A 32 -1.82 -9.33 -39.74
C HIS A 32 -0.67 -9.86 -38.87
N LEU A 33 0.14 -10.80 -39.37
CA LEU A 33 1.29 -11.36 -38.66
C LEU A 33 2.35 -10.30 -38.39
N THR A 34 2.73 -9.52 -39.40
CA THR A 34 3.70 -8.41 -39.23
C THR A 34 3.21 -7.39 -38.19
N THR A 35 1.93 -7.03 -38.21
CA THR A 35 1.34 -6.14 -37.19
C THR A 35 1.39 -6.73 -35.79
N ILE A 36 1.12 -8.04 -35.65
CA ILE A 36 1.21 -8.75 -34.37
C ILE A 36 2.66 -8.79 -33.87
N GLU A 37 3.61 -9.07 -34.76
CA GLU A 37 5.04 -9.09 -34.45
C GLU A 37 5.53 -7.72 -33.97
N ASP A 38 5.12 -6.64 -34.64
CA ASP A 38 5.42 -5.26 -34.21
C ASP A 38 4.84 -4.96 -32.83
N HIS A 39 3.60 -5.41 -32.56
CA HIS A 39 3.00 -5.26 -31.24
C HIS A 39 3.75 -6.04 -30.16
N ILE A 40 4.16 -7.27 -30.45
CA ILE A 40 4.96 -8.12 -29.53
C ILE A 40 6.31 -7.46 -29.26
N ALA A 41 6.98 -6.93 -30.29
CA ALA A 41 8.25 -6.22 -30.16
C ALA A 41 8.12 -4.96 -29.29
N ALA A 42 6.97 -4.27 -29.33
CA ALA A 42 6.69 -3.09 -28.52
C ALA A 42 6.20 -3.38 -27.08
N LEU A 43 5.76 -4.60 -26.76
CA LEU A 43 5.32 -4.99 -25.41
C LEU A 43 6.34 -4.67 -24.30
N PRO A 44 7.63 -5.02 -24.39
CA PRO A 44 8.58 -4.76 -23.31
C PRO A 44 8.79 -3.27 -23.04
N GLU A 45 8.70 -2.42 -24.06
CA GLU A 45 8.79 -0.97 -23.87
C GLU A 45 7.53 -0.44 -23.17
N ARG A 46 6.35 -0.87 -23.59
CA ARG A 46 5.08 -0.54 -22.93
C ARG A 46 5.06 -1.00 -21.48
N GLU A 47 5.58 -2.19 -21.18
CA GLU A 47 5.69 -2.70 -19.81
C GLU A 47 6.61 -1.83 -18.95
N LYS A 48 7.76 -1.41 -19.48
CA LYS A 48 8.67 -0.48 -18.79
C LYS A 48 7.99 0.87 -18.52
N GLU A 49 7.28 1.40 -19.50
CA GLU A 49 6.51 2.64 -19.35
C GLU A 49 5.43 2.49 -18.27
N MET A 50 4.65 1.42 -18.31
CA MET A 50 3.63 1.11 -17.29
C MET A 50 4.24 0.99 -15.89
N GLN A 51 5.39 0.33 -15.74
CA GLN A 51 6.10 0.25 -14.46
C GLN A 51 6.56 1.63 -13.99
N SER A 52 7.09 2.46 -14.89
CA SER A 52 7.52 3.83 -14.58
C SER A 52 6.35 4.70 -14.12
N LEU A 53 5.20 4.59 -14.78
CA LEU A 53 3.99 5.33 -14.44
C LEU A 53 3.44 4.88 -13.09
N ARG A 54 3.39 3.57 -12.82
CA ARG A 54 2.99 3.03 -11.52
C ARG A 54 3.90 3.51 -10.39
N ALA A 55 5.21 3.57 -10.63
CA ALA A 55 6.17 4.10 -9.66
C ALA A 55 5.93 5.59 -9.39
N LYS A 56 5.71 6.40 -10.43
CA LYS A 56 5.38 7.83 -10.32
C LYS A 56 4.07 8.05 -9.55
N ILE A 57 3.02 7.28 -9.85
CA ILE A 57 1.73 7.36 -9.13
C ILE A 57 1.94 7.05 -7.65
N THR A 58 2.66 5.97 -7.33
CA THR A 58 2.94 5.59 -5.94
C THR A 58 3.68 6.70 -5.18
N ASP A 59 4.70 7.31 -5.81
CA ASP A 59 5.45 8.42 -5.22
C ASP A 59 4.58 9.67 -5.00
N LEU A 60 3.70 10.01 -5.96
CA LEU A 60 2.76 11.12 -5.79
C LEU A 60 1.74 10.85 -4.68
N GLU A 61 1.23 9.63 -4.56
CA GLU A 61 0.32 9.24 -3.48
C GLU A 61 1.00 9.34 -2.11
N ASP A 62 2.22 8.81 -1.97
CA ASP A 62 2.96 8.86 -0.72
C ASP A 62 3.31 10.31 -0.33
N ARG A 63 3.71 11.16 -1.29
CA ARG A 63 3.94 12.59 -1.03
C ARG A 63 2.68 13.30 -0.55
N ARG A 64 1.53 12.98 -1.14
CA ARG A 64 0.23 13.52 -0.73
C ARG A 64 -0.18 13.05 0.68
N GLN A 65 0.23 11.86 1.08
CA GLN A 65 -0.14 11.26 2.36
C GLN A 65 0.90 11.50 3.47
N ARG A 66 2.05 12.06 3.14
CA ARG A 66 3.17 12.30 4.06
C ARG A 66 2.80 13.12 5.32
N ASP A 67 1.83 14.02 5.20
CA ASP A 67 1.37 14.86 6.31
C ASP A 67 0.13 14.28 7.02
N ASN A 68 -0.38 13.15 6.53
CA ASN A 68 -1.48 12.44 7.14
C ASN A 68 -0.97 11.50 8.24
N VAL A 69 -1.62 11.55 9.39
CA VAL A 69 -1.45 10.61 10.50
C VAL A 69 -2.75 9.87 10.74
N ARG A 70 -2.64 8.54 10.91
CA ARG A 70 -3.74 7.64 11.25
C ARG A 70 -3.77 7.34 12.74
N PHE A 71 -4.93 7.51 13.35
CA PHE A 71 -5.21 7.13 14.73
C PHE A 71 -6.20 5.97 14.76
N PHE A 72 -5.85 4.92 15.49
CA PHE A 72 -6.65 3.72 15.68
C PHE A 72 -7.05 3.60 17.15
N GLY A 73 -8.21 3.00 17.42
CA GLY A 73 -8.65 2.71 18.80
C GLY A 73 -9.40 3.83 19.51
N ILE A 74 -9.59 4.99 18.86
CA ILE A 74 -10.39 6.09 19.42
C ILE A 74 -11.88 5.76 19.27
N GLN A 75 -12.56 5.60 20.41
CA GLN A 75 -13.98 5.23 20.46
C GLN A 75 -14.87 6.21 19.70
N GLU A 76 -15.87 5.67 19.01
CA GLU A 76 -16.82 6.47 18.24
C GLU A 76 -17.59 7.45 19.14
N HIS A 77 -17.92 8.62 18.58
CA HIS A 77 -18.62 9.72 19.26
C HIS A 77 -17.86 10.45 20.39
N LYS A 78 -16.70 9.95 20.86
CA LYS A 78 -15.88 10.66 21.87
C LYS A 78 -15.23 11.95 21.37
N GLU A 79 -14.99 12.05 20.07
CA GLU A 79 -14.39 13.22 19.43
C GLU A 79 -15.30 14.45 19.42
N GLY A 80 -16.60 14.26 19.68
CA GLY A 80 -17.60 15.28 19.46
C GLY A 80 -17.76 15.64 17.97
N PRO A 81 -18.34 16.82 17.65
CA PRO A 81 -18.68 17.19 16.28
C PRO A 81 -17.47 17.61 15.44
N ASN A 82 -16.34 17.97 16.06
CA ASN A 82 -15.16 18.47 15.36
C ASN A 82 -13.88 17.79 15.85
N ILE A 83 -13.40 16.84 15.05
CA ILE A 83 -12.19 16.06 15.32
C ILE A 83 -10.95 16.94 15.46
N LYS A 84 -10.85 18.06 14.72
CA LYS A 84 -9.70 18.97 14.86
C LYS A 84 -9.63 19.59 16.25
N VAL A 85 -10.79 19.91 16.83
CA VAL A 85 -10.88 20.51 18.18
C VAL A 85 -10.53 19.46 19.23
N PHE A 86 -10.97 18.21 19.04
CA PHE A 86 -10.60 17.09 19.90
C PHE A 86 -9.10 16.77 19.88
N LEU A 87 -8.47 16.74 18.70
CA LEU A 87 -7.06 16.37 18.57
C LEU A 87 -6.09 17.39 19.18
N LYS A 88 -6.46 18.67 19.27
CA LYS A 88 -5.58 19.73 19.81
C LYS A 88 -5.16 19.51 21.26
N PRO A 89 -6.06 19.27 22.23
CA PRO A 89 -5.69 18.91 23.60
C PRO A 89 -5.25 17.44 23.74
N PHE A 90 -5.80 16.55 22.90
CA PHE A 90 -5.50 15.12 22.97
C PHE A 90 -4.06 14.77 22.59
N LEU A 91 -3.47 15.42 21.57
CA LEU A 91 -2.11 15.09 21.13
C LEU A 91 -1.02 15.44 22.15
N PRO A 92 -1.03 16.61 22.82
CA PRO A 92 -0.15 16.87 23.95
C PRO A 92 -0.29 15.84 25.07
N GLU A 93 -1.51 15.46 25.43
CA GLU A 93 -1.77 14.43 26.46
C GLU A 93 -1.23 13.05 26.05
N LEU A 94 -1.42 12.69 24.77
CA LEU A 94 -0.98 11.43 24.19
C LEU A 94 0.56 11.33 24.12
N THR A 95 1.21 12.41 23.67
CA THR A 95 2.65 12.38 23.32
C THR A 95 3.56 12.98 24.40
N GLY A 96 3.01 13.77 25.33
CA GLY A 96 3.77 14.56 26.30
C GLY A 96 4.57 15.69 25.65
N LEU A 97 4.23 16.09 24.43
CA LEU A 97 4.92 17.14 23.69
C LEU A 97 4.21 18.49 23.82
N ASP A 98 5.01 19.53 24.00
CA ASP A 98 4.57 20.92 23.87
C ASP A 98 4.77 21.37 22.42
N PHE A 99 3.65 21.56 21.71
CA PHE A 99 3.69 22.00 20.31
C PHE A 99 3.77 23.53 20.21
N SER A 100 4.90 24.02 19.71
CA SER A 100 5.11 25.41 19.31
C SER A 100 5.63 25.44 17.88
N PRO A 101 4.92 26.07 16.92
CA PRO A 101 3.61 26.73 17.04
C PRO A 101 2.45 25.75 17.32
N PRO A 102 1.25 26.25 17.67
CA PRO A 102 0.09 25.40 17.94
C PRO A 102 -0.23 24.43 16.80
N LEU A 103 -0.85 23.30 17.18
CA LEU A 103 -1.30 22.28 16.25
C LEU A 103 -2.37 22.83 15.30
N GLU A 104 -2.09 22.70 14.01
CA GLU A 104 -2.99 23.10 12.93
C GLU A 104 -3.20 21.93 11.96
N PHE A 105 -4.45 21.72 11.59
CA PHE A 105 -4.86 20.62 10.71
C PHE A 105 -5.55 21.16 9.46
N GLN A 106 -5.09 20.73 8.30
CA GLN A 106 -5.78 21.00 7.03
C GLN A 106 -7.15 20.29 7.02
N ARG A 107 -7.18 19.01 7.43
CA ARG A 107 -8.39 18.18 7.50
C ARG A 107 -8.26 17.13 8.60
N ALA A 108 -9.36 16.76 9.24
CA ALA A 108 -9.42 15.63 10.15
C ALA A 108 -10.80 14.97 10.06
N HIS A 109 -10.85 13.67 9.83
CA HIS A 109 -12.10 12.92 9.61
C HIS A 109 -11.89 11.42 9.86
N ARG A 110 -12.98 10.69 10.10
CA ARG A 110 -12.96 9.22 10.16
C ARG A 110 -12.96 8.62 8.75
N ILE A 111 -12.25 7.50 8.59
CA ILE A 111 -12.24 6.72 7.36
C ILE A 111 -13.24 5.58 7.45
N GLY A 112 -14.03 5.39 6.40
CA GLY A 112 -14.91 4.23 6.23
C GLY A 112 -16.38 4.56 6.48
N PRO A 113 -17.28 3.60 6.23
CA PRO A 113 -18.68 3.75 6.58
C PRO A 113 -18.80 3.87 8.10
N LEU A 114 -19.70 4.73 8.58
CA LEU A 114 -20.05 4.78 10.00
C LEU A 114 -20.51 3.38 10.42
N HIS A 115 -19.71 2.68 11.22
CA HIS A 115 -20.14 1.40 11.72
C HIS A 115 -21.35 1.61 12.63
N LYS A 116 -22.30 0.68 12.60
CA LYS A 116 -23.29 0.61 13.69
C LYS A 116 -22.51 0.47 14.98
N ALA A 117 -22.91 1.18 16.04
CA ALA A 117 -22.21 1.40 17.31
C ALA A 117 -21.67 0.16 18.07
N ASN A 118 -21.76 -1.05 17.52
CA ASN A 118 -21.34 -2.32 18.09
C ASN A 118 -20.42 -3.14 17.17
N SER A 119 -19.85 -2.57 16.09
CA SER A 119 -18.73 -3.24 15.43
C SER A 119 -17.53 -3.13 16.38
N GLY A 120 -16.95 -4.24 16.80
CA GLY A 120 -15.92 -4.26 17.87
C GLY A 120 -14.63 -3.48 17.58
N TRP A 121 -14.55 -2.74 16.46
CA TRP A 121 -13.39 -1.97 16.02
C TRP A 121 -13.80 -0.56 15.60
N PRO A 122 -13.41 0.49 16.33
CA PRO A 122 -13.75 1.86 15.95
C PRO A 122 -13.08 2.28 14.63
N CYS A 123 -13.79 3.03 13.79
CA CYS A 123 -13.24 3.57 12.54
C CYS A 123 -11.98 4.43 12.77
N PRO A 124 -10.88 4.25 12.01
CA PRO A 124 -9.69 5.08 12.19
C PRO A 124 -9.96 6.55 11.86
N ILE A 125 -9.27 7.46 12.54
CA ILE A 125 -9.20 8.89 12.17
C ILE A 125 -7.98 9.11 11.28
N ILE A 126 -8.14 9.87 10.20
CA ILE A 126 -7.03 10.54 9.51
C ILE A 126 -7.04 12.02 9.84
N ALA A 127 -5.89 12.52 10.31
CA ALA A 127 -5.63 13.95 10.41
C ALA A 127 -4.47 14.33 9.50
N CYS A 128 -4.69 15.33 8.63
CA CYS A 128 -3.65 15.96 7.82
C CYS A 128 -3.14 17.18 8.57
N PHE A 129 -1.88 17.14 8.98
CA PHE A 129 -1.21 18.24 9.66
C PHE A 129 -0.86 19.33 8.65
N LEU A 130 -0.87 20.58 9.09
CA LEU A 130 -0.40 21.67 8.24
C LEU A 130 1.13 21.68 8.14
N ARG A 131 1.82 21.22 9.19
CA ARG A 131 3.28 21.17 9.27
C ARG A 131 3.75 19.71 9.33
N HIS A 132 4.55 19.32 8.35
CA HIS A 132 5.13 17.98 8.26
C HIS A 132 5.91 17.58 9.53
N GLU A 133 6.67 18.52 10.10
CA GLU A 133 7.50 18.29 11.28
C GLU A 133 6.67 17.81 12.49
N GLN A 134 5.50 18.40 12.69
CA GLN A 134 4.59 18.04 13.79
C GLN A 134 4.02 16.62 13.58
N ALA A 135 3.67 16.26 12.34
CA ALA A 135 3.25 14.89 12.02
C ALA A 135 4.38 13.89 12.32
N CYS A 136 5.61 14.19 11.90
CA CYS A 136 6.78 13.36 12.19
C CYS A 136 7.04 13.20 13.69
N GLN A 137 6.95 14.28 14.46
CA GLN A 137 7.12 14.25 15.92
C GLN A 137 6.07 13.36 16.58
N VAL A 138 4.79 13.49 16.21
CA VAL A 138 3.70 12.66 16.74
C VAL A 138 3.92 11.18 16.39
N ILE A 139 4.33 10.88 15.15
CA ILE A 139 4.59 9.51 14.72
C ILE A 139 5.81 8.92 15.45
N SER A 140 6.88 9.69 15.62
CA SER A 140 8.11 9.21 16.26
C SER A 140 7.93 8.97 17.75
N THR A 141 7.19 9.85 18.45
CA THR A 141 6.89 9.68 19.88
C THR A 141 5.96 8.50 20.12
N ALA A 142 4.91 8.34 19.31
CA ALA A 142 4.04 7.17 19.43
C ALA A 142 4.78 5.85 19.17
N ARG A 143 5.75 5.84 18.24
CA ARG A 143 6.60 4.67 17.98
C ARG A 143 7.53 4.35 19.16
N SER A 144 8.05 5.37 19.87
CA SER A 144 8.99 5.17 20.98
C SER A 144 8.29 4.80 22.28
N GLN A 145 7.15 5.44 22.58
CA GLN A 145 6.33 5.19 23.77
C GLN A 145 5.56 3.87 23.66
N GLY A 146 5.17 3.48 22.43
CA GLY A 146 4.34 2.31 22.17
C GLY A 146 2.85 2.68 22.25
N PRO A 147 1.97 1.66 22.33
CA PRO A 147 0.54 1.92 22.36
C PRO A 147 0.11 2.66 23.64
N TYR A 148 -0.80 3.60 23.47
CA TYR A 148 -1.33 4.41 24.56
C TYR A 148 -2.67 3.83 25.03
N SER A 149 -2.84 3.61 26.34
CA SER A 149 -4.10 3.12 26.88
C SER A 149 -4.98 4.28 27.33
N LEU A 150 -6.11 4.50 26.63
CA LEU A 150 -7.14 5.45 27.02
C LEU A 150 -8.41 4.70 27.41
N GLU A 151 -8.83 4.82 28.67
CA GLU A 151 -10.08 4.21 29.18
C GLU A 151 -10.20 2.69 28.87
N GLY A 152 -9.08 1.97 28.97
CA GLY A 152 -9.05 0.53 28.68
C GLY A 152 -8.98 0.17 27.19
N HIS A 153 -8.90 1.16 26.29
CA HIS A 153 -8.70 0.95 24.86
C HIS A 153 -7.29 1.32 24.42
N GLU A 154 -6.72 0.47 23.55
CA GLU A 154 -5.39 0.66 23.01
C GLU A 154 -5.43 1.61 21.79
N ILE A 155 -4.84 2.79 21.95
CA ILE A 155 -4.68 3.77 20.88
C ILE A 155 -3.34 3.57 20.21
N ARG A 156 -3.37 3.48 18.88
CA ARG A 156 -2.17 3.37 18.03
C ARG A 156 -2.13 4.51 17.03
N VAL A 157 -0.93 5.02 16.79
CA VAL A 157 -0.67 6.07 15.82
C VAL A 157 0.27 5.54 14.75
N ALA A 158 -0.06 5.79 13.49
CA ALA A 158 0.78 5.41 12.36
C ALA A 158 0.76 6.46 11.26
N ALA A 159 1.80 6.45 10.42
CA ALA A 159 1.82 7.21 9.19
C ALA A 159 0.80 6.63 8.17
N ASP A 160 0.26 7.50 7.32
CA ASP A 160 -0.54 7.10 6.17
C ASP A 160 0.38 6.82 4.97
N PHE A 161 0.24 5.65 4.35
CA PHE A 161 1.03 5.26 3.17
C PHE A 161 0.12 4.74 2.08
N SER A 162 0.55 4.90 0.83
CA SER A 162 -0.11 4.26 -0.31
C SER A 162 -0.20 2.76 -0.09
N ARG A 163 -1.15 2.13 -0.79
CA ARG A 163 -1.36 0.69 -0.68
C ARG A 163 -0.08 -0.09 -1.03
N VAL A 164 0.58 0.30 -2.13
CA VAL A 164 1.81 -0.33 -2.60
C VAL A 164 2.92 -0.23 -1.56
N THR A 165 3.08 0.95 -0.96
CA THR A 165 4.08 1.17 0.10
C THR A 165 3.75 0.35 1.35
N ASN A 166 2.48 0.32 1.77
CA ASN A 166 2.04 -0.52 2.88
C ASN A 166 2.28 -2.02 2.64
N GLU A 167 2.04 -2.52 1.44
CA GLU A 167 2.33 -3.92 1.06
C GLU A 167 3.83 -4.23 1.15
N LYS A 168 4.70 -3.34 0.64
CA LYS A 168 6.16 -3.46 0.79
C LYS A 168 6.59 -3.49 2.25
N ARG A 169 6.06 -2.56 3.06
CA ARG A 169 6.34 -2.50 4.50
C ARG A 169 5.87 -3.78 5.21
N LYS A 170 4.68 -4.29 4.88
CA LYS A 170 4.15 -5.54 5.44
C LYS A 170 5.04 -6.74 5.09
N ALA A 171 5.49 -6.84 3.84
CA ALA A 171 6.42 -7.88 3.40
C ALA A 171 7.73 -7.83 4.19
N PHE A 172 8.30 -6.63 4.37
CA PHE A 172 9.50 -6.46 5.19
C PHE A 172 9.27 -6.84 6.66
N LEU A 173 8.16 -6.41 7.25
CA LEU A 173 7.80 -6.75 8.63
C LEU A 173 7.61 -8.26 8.83
N ALA A 174 7.21 -9.02 7.81
CA ALA A 174 7.13 -10.47 7.87
C ALA A 174 8.52 -11.13 7.99
N LEU A 175 9.56 -10.52 7.43
CA LEU A 175 10.95 -10.99 7.52
C LEU A 175 11.63 -10.62 8.85
N ARG A 176 11.06 -9.66 9.58
CA ARG A 176 11.61 -9.14 10.83
C ARG A 176 12.03 -10.22 11.84
N PRO A 177 11.23 -11.26 12.15
CA PRO A 177 11.62 -12.27 13.14
C PRO A 177 12.84 -13.08 12.71
N GLN A 178 13.01 -13.30 11.41
CA GLN A 178 14.17 -14.02 10.86
C GLN A 178 15.43 -13.16 10.94
N LEU A 179 15.34 -11.88 10.59
CA LEU A 179 16.47 -10.95 10.70
C LEU A 179 16.92 -10.76 12.15
N MET A 180 15.98 -10.72 13.10
CA MET A 180 16.28 -10.68 14.53
C MET A 180 16.98 -11.94 15.03
N LYS A 181 16.59 -13.13 14.54
CA LYS A 181 17.27 -14.40 14.87
C LYS A 181 18.71 -14.45 14.36
N LEU A 182 18.97 -13.80 13.23
CA LEU A 182 20.30 -13.72 12.61
C LEU A 182 21.16 -12.56 13.16
N ASP A 183 20.67 -11.82 14.15
CA ASP A 183 21.31 -10.62 14.73
C ASP A 183 21.69 -9.56 13.68
N ILE A 184 20.93 -9.48 12.60
CA ILE A 184 21.14 -8.49 11.55
C ILE A 184 20.42 -7.21 11.98
N LYS A 185 21.15 -6.10 12.06
CA LYS A 185 20.56 -4.78 12.27
C LYS A 185 19.79 -4.35 11.02
N PHE A 186 18.57 -3.88 11.21
CA PHE A 186 17.74 -3.37 10.13
C PHE A 186 16.92 -2.17 10.58
N GLY A 187 16.64 -1.28 9.62
CA GLY A 187 15.78 -0.11 9.79
C GLY A 187 14.85 0.03 8.58
N LEU A 188 13.61 0.45 8.84
CA LEU A 188 12.61 0.72 7.80
C LEU A 188 12.26 2.21 7.82
N PHE A 189 12.83 2.95 6.85
CA PHE A 189 12.59 4.38 6.68
C PHE A 189 11.36 4.63 5.82
N GLU A 190 10.79 5.82 5.96
CA GLU A 190 9.69 6.26 5.12
C GLU A 190 10.16 6.56 3.69
N PRO A 191 9.34 6.30 2.65
CA PRO A 191 8.05 5.61 2.71
C PRO A 191 8.20 4.09 2.91
N ALA A 192 9.16 3.44 2.26
CA ALA A 192 9.48 2.02 2.46
C ALA A 192 10.93 1.69 2.03
N ARG A 193 11.92 2.42 2.57
CA ARG A 193 13.33 2.19 2.27
C ARG A 193 13.97 1.36 3.38
N THR A 194 14.66 0.28 3.04
CA THR A 194 15.40 -0.48 4.05
C THR A 194 16.81 0.08 4.20
N GLN A 195 17.38 0.03 5.41
CA GLN A 195 18.71 0.57 5.68
C GLN A 195 19.80 -0.06 4.79
N ASN A 196 19.64 -1.33 4.39
CA ASN A 196 20.59 -2.07 3.57
C ASN A 196 20.64 -1.57 2.10
N ASP A 197 19.53 -1.02 1.58
CA ASP A 197 19.47 -0.43 0.23
C ASP A 197 20.27 0.89 0.14
N THR A 198 20.40 1.60 1.27
CA THR A 198 21.18 2.85 1.36
C THR A 198 22.67 2.63 1.14
N VAL A 199 23.21 1.51 1.62
CA VAL A 199 24.64 1.17 1.54
C VAL A 199 25.06 0.88 0.09
N LEU A 200 24.14 0.36 -0.73
CA LEU A 200 24.39 0.01 -2.13
C LEU A 200 24.27 1.21 -3.08
N SER A 201 23.54 2.25 -2.70
CA SER A 201 23.21 3.36 -3.62
C SER A 201 24.09 4.62 -3.46
N HIS A 202 24.67 4.89 -2.28
CA HIS A 202 25.40 6.14 -2.02
C HIS A 202 26.67 5.92 -1.16
N PRO A 203 27.83 5.63 -1.78
CA PRO A 203 29.07 5.30 -1.05
C PRO A 203 29.69 6.45 -0.24
N HIS A 204 29.31 7.70 -0.51
CA HIS A 204 29.81 8.92 0.14
C HIS A 204 29.11 9.26 1.47
N LEU A 205 28.04 8.53 1.85
CA LEU A 205 27.39 8.67 3.15
C LEU A 205 28.01 7.75 4.23
N ARG A 206 29.16 7.12 3.94
CA ARG A 206 29.89 6.26 4.90
C ARG A 206 30.44 7.03 6.10
N ASP A 207 30.71 8.33 5.94
CA ASP A 207 31.39 9.14 6.96
C ASP A 207 30.42 9.84 7.92
N CYS A 208 29.12 9.85 7.63
CA CYS A 208 28.07 10.28 8.56
C CYS A 208 27.58 9.10 9.41
N ARG A 209 28.51 8.33 9.98
CA ARG A 209 28.19 7.24 10.91
C ARG A 209 28.02 7.87 12.30
N PRO A 210 26.82 7.83 12.93
CA PRO A 210 26.76 8.05 14.37
C PRO A 210 27.58 6.92 15.00
N SER A 211 28.63 7.26 15.74
CA SER A 211 29.44 6.32 16.48
C SER A 211 28.54 5.45 17.33
N PHE A 212 28.51 4.14 17.05
CA PHE A 212 27.74 3.16 17.81
C PHE A 212 28.49 2.86 19.11
N THR A 213 28.66 3.87 19.96
CA THR A 213 28.99 3.69 21.37
C THR A 213 27.73 3.35 22.13
N ARG A 214 27.85 2.46 23.11
CA ARG A 214 26.82 1.90 23.99
C ARG A 214 26.15 2.95 24.89
N ALA A 215 25.70 4.06 24.32
CA ALA A 215 25.01 5.15 24.98
C ALA A 215 23.53 5.10 24.58
N ARG A 216 22.66 5.13 25.60
CA ARG A 216 21.22 5.29 25.46
C ARG A 216 20.95 6.53 24.58
N ASN A 217 20.16 6.34 23.50
CA ASN A 217 19.55 7.27 22.52
C ASN A 217 19.92 8.78 22.55
N PRO A 218 20.01 9.42 21.36
CA PRO A 218 18.82 10.21 20.96
C PRO A 218 18.28 10.04 19.52
N ASP A 219 19.08 9.87 18.45
CA ASP A 219 18.57 10.18 17.09
C ASP A 219 18.64 9.03 16.05
N GLY A 220 18.68 7.78 16.49
CA GLY A 220 18.65 6.62 15.60
C GLY A 220 17.97 5.43 16.26
N TYR A 221 16.67 5.25 16.04
CA TYR A 221 15.90 4.25 16.78
C TYR A 221 16.01 2.85 16.13
N ILE A 222 16.62 1.92 16.86
CA ILE A 222 16.51 0.48 16.64
C ILE A 222 15.10 0.07 17.02
N MET A 223 14.35 -0.52 16.08
CA MET A 223 13.00 -1.04 16.31
C MET A 223 13.06 -2.31 17.17
N SER A 224 13.30 -2.16 18.47
CA SER A 224 13.27 -3.24 19.46
C SER A 224 12.07 -3.08 20.38
N ARG A 225 10.86 -3.23 19.83
CA ARG A 225 9.66 -3.62 20.59
C ARG A 225 8.72 -4.37 19.65
N GLU A 226 8.19 -5.46 20.18
CA GLU A 226 7.37 -6.45 19.51
C GLU A 226 6.14 -5.77 18.90
N PHE A 227 6.02 -5.82 17.58
CA PHE A 227 4.70 -5.72 16.97
C PHE A 227 4.03 -7.05 17.27
N SER A 228 3.12 -7.10 18.24
CA SER A 228 2.19 -8.21 18.30
C SER A 228 1.37 -8.14 17.00
N ALA A 229 1.63 -9.11 16.12
CA ALA A 229 0.72 -9.38 15.03
C ALA A 229 -0.67 -9.54 15.65
N PHE A 230 -1.64 -8.86 15.05
CA PHE A 230 -3.06 -8.96 15.35
C PHE A 230 -3.42 -10.42 15.65
N LYS A 231 -3.54 -10.79 16.93
CA LYS A 231 -4.17 -12.05 17.28
C LYS A 231 -5.66 -11.76 17.25
N PRO A 232 -6.46 -12.41 16.38
CA PRO A 232 -7.89 -12.34 16.52
C PRO A 232 -8.23 -12.82 17.94
N VAL A 233 -9.02 -12.01 18.66
CA VAL A 233 -9.58 -12.44 19.94
C VAL A 233 -10.41 -13.68 19.64
N PRO A 234 -10.16 -14.83 20.31
CA PRO A 234 -10.99 -16.01 20.09
C PRO A 234 -12.42 -15.65 20.49
N SER A 235 -13.34 -15.75 19.53
CA SER A 235 -14.77 -15.66 19.81
C SER A 235 -15.11 -16.76 20.79
N SER A 236 -15.39 -16.39 22.05
CA SER A 236 -15.99 -17.28 23.02
C SER A 236 -17.29 -17.81 22.42
N GLY A 237 -17.31 -19.10 22.11
CA GLY A 237 -18.40 -19.75 21.41
C GLY A 237 -19.72 -19.66 22.17
N SER A 238 -20.80 -19.46 21.42
CA SER A 238 -22.07 -20.11 21.68
C SER A 238 -22.69 -20.50 20.34
N ASN A 239 -23.07 -21.77 20.26
CA ASN A 239 -23.63 -22.44 19.10
C ASN A 239 -25.02 -21.90 18.74
N ALA A 240 -25.26 -21.68 17.45
CA ALA A 240 -26.56 -21.80 16.78
C ALA A 240 -26.24 -21.94 15.27
N ILE A 241 -26.03 -23.14 14.75
CA ILE A 241 -27.04 -24.03 14.14
C ILE A 241 -28.04 -23.26 13.27
N ASP A 242 -27.87 -23.47 11.96
CA ASP A 242 -28.82 -23.49 10.86
C ASP A 242 -29.79 -22.32 10.64
N LYS A 243 -29.66 -21.71 9.46
CA LYS A 243 -30.71 -21.60 8.42
C LYS A 243 -30.32 -20.50 7.45
N TRP A 244 -29.88 -20.86 6.24
CA TRP A 244 -30.25 -20.17 4.99
C TRP A 244 -30.01 -21.15 3.84
N GLY A 245 -31.06 -21.91 3.49
CA GLY A 245 -31.15 -22.53 2.18
C GLY A 245 -31.47 -21.46 1.14
N LEU A 246 -30.86 -21.58 -0.02
CA LEU A 246 -31.42 -21.23 -1.31
C LEU A 246 -30.62 -22.01 -2.36
N THR A 247 -31.38 -22.76 -3.14
CA THR A 247 -31.11 -23.55 -4.35
C THR A 247 -29.93 -23.12 -5.19
#